data_AF-A0A7W7YXQ3-F1
#
_entry.id   AF-A0A7W7YXQ3-F1
#
_cell.length_a   1.000
_cell.length_b   1.000
_cell.length_c   1.000
_cell.angle_alpha   90.00
_cell.angle_beta   90.00
_cell.angle_gamma   90.00
#
_symmetry.space_group_name_H-M   'P 1'
#
loop_
_entity.id
_entity.type
_entity.pdbx_description
1 polymer ?
#
loop_
_entity_poly.entity_id
_entity_poly.type
_entity_poly.pdbx_seq_one_letter_code
_entity_poly.pdbx_strand_id
1 'polypeptide(L)' 'MQQPCSDEATEILALHGGDALEALRTLIAERDAVEERLAIAAIAMGLGGPHPRPACGR' A
#
# COMPACT_ATOMS: atom_id res chain seq x y z
N MET A 1 1.66 -19.85 -23.22
CA MET A 1 1.47 -19.98 -21.76
C MET A 1 0.91 -18.65 -21.25
N GLN A 2 -0.40 -18.44 -21.32
CA GLN A 2 -1.03 -17.33 -20.59
C GLN A 2 -1.03 -17.78 -19.13
N GLN A 3 -0.22 -17.15 -18.27
CA GLN A 3 -0.44 -17.29 -16.83
C GLN A 3 -1.89 -16.87 -16.58
N PRO A 4 -2.68 -17.62 -15.79
CA PRO A 4 -3.86 -17.02 -15.19
C PRO A 4 -3.31 -15.90 -14.30
N CYS A 5 -3.27 -14.68 -14.84
CA CYS A 5 -3.06 -13.48 -14.07
C CYS A 5 -4.34 -13.39 -13.24
N SER A 6 -4.34 -14.09 -12.11
CA SER A 6 -5.38 -13.88 -11.12
C SER A 6 -5.30 -12.40 -10.79
N ASP A 7 -6.37 -11.70 -11.12
CA ASP A 7 -6.42 -10.27 -11.00
C ASP A 7 -6.34 -9.95 -9.51
N GLU A 8 -5.19 -9.44 -9.06
CA GLU A 8 -4.89 -9.15 -7.66
C GLU A 8 -6.01 -8.29 -7.03
N ALA A 9 -6.57 -7.37 -7.81
CA ALA A 9 -7.72 -6.58 -7.38
C ALA A 9 -8.97 -7.45 -7.13
N THR A 10 -9.25 -8.43 -7.98
CA THR A 10 -10.34 -9.41 -7.79
C THR A 10 -10.13 -10.28 -6.56
N GLU A 11 -8.90 -10.71 -6.27
CA GLU A 11 -8.59 -11.49 -5.06
C GLU A 11 -8.77 -10.65 -3.80
N ILE A 12 -8.22 -9.44 -3.78
CA ILE A 12 -8.36 -8.52 -2.66
C ILE A 12 -9.84 -8.16 -2.46
N LEU A 13 -10.59 -7.93 -3.53
CA LEU A 13 -12.01 -7.64 -3.45
C LEU A 13 -12.80 -8.84 -2.87
N ALA A 14 -12.46 -10.07 -3.27
CA ALA A 14 -13.07 -11.28 -2.74
C ALA A 14 -12.79 -11.46 -1.23
N LEU A 15 -11.57 -11.14 -0.77
CA LEU A 15 -11.21 -11.17 0.65
C LEU A 15 -12.05 -10.20 1.50
N HIS A 16 -12.51 -9.09 0.90
CA HIS A 16 -13.36 -8.09 1.54
C HIS A 16 -14.85 -8.29 1.22
N GLY A 17 -15.25 -9.48 0.76
CA GLY A 17 -16.66 -9.82 0.51
C GLY A 17 -17.32 -8.99 -0.60
N GLY A 18 -16.53 -8.44 -1.53
CA GLY A 18 -17.02 -7.53 -2.56
C GLY A 18 -17.06 -6.06 -2.15
N ASP A 19 -16.64 -5.71 -0.93
CA ASP A 19 -16.54 -4.31 -0.50
C ASP A 19 -15.23 -3.68 -1.00
N ALA A 20 -15.33 -2.99 -2.14
CA ALA A 20 -14.20 -2.32 -2.76
C ALA A 20 -13.65 -1.16 -1.91
N LEU A 21 -14.49 -0.49 -1.13
CA LEU A 21 -14.05 0.64 -0.31
C LEU A 21 -13.22 0.14 0.87
N GLU A 22 -13.67 -0.93 1.51
CA GLU A 22 -12.94 -1.55 2.60
C GLU A 22 -11.63 -2.19 2.12
N ALA A 23 -11.65 -2.85 0.97
CA ALA A 23 -10.44 -3.35 0.31
C ALA A 23 -9.39 -2.25 0.10
N LEU A 24 -9.79 -1.09 -0.43
CA LEU A 24 -8.88 0.03 -0.66
C LEU A 24 -8.37 0.63 0.65
N ARG A 25 -9.20 0.71 1.69
CA ARG A 25 -8.77 1.20 3.02
C ARG A 25 -7.71 0.30 3.62
N THR A 26 -7.88 -1.02 3.54
CA THR A 26 -6.88 -2.00 4.00
C THR A 26 -5.56 -1.80 3.27
N LEU A 27 -5.58 -1.71 1.94
CA LEU A 27 -4.37 -1.50 1.14
C LEU A 27 -3.64 -0.19 1.46
N ILE A 28 -4.40 0.89 1.71
CA ILE A 28 -3.84 2.17 2.13
C ILE A 28 -3.15 2.03 3.49
N ALA A 29 -3.79 1.35 4.45
CA ALA A 29 -3.20 1.13 5.77
C ALA A 29 -1.92 0.26 5.71
N GLU A 30 -1.92 -0.78 4.88
CA GLU A 30 -0.75 -1.63 4.64
C GLU A 30 0.40 -0.84 4.01
N ARG A 31 0.10 -0.01 2.99
CA ARG A 31 1.07 0.90 2.37
C ARG A 31 1.68 1.83 3.42
N ASP A 32 0.87 2.48 4.23
CA ASP A 32 1.34 3.44 5.23
C ASP A 32 2.27 2.76 6.25
N ALA A 33 1.96 1.52 6.66
CA ALA A 33 2.84 0.72 7.52
C ALA A 33 4.19 0.37 6.86
N VAL A 34 4.19 0.10 5.55
CA VAL A 34 5.41 -0.14 4.78
C VAL A 34 6.22 1.15 4.60
N GLU A 35 5.57 2.28 4.32
CA GLU A 35 6.22 3.59 4.20
C GLU A 35 6.90 4.00 5.52
N GLU A 36 6.26 3.75 6.67
CA GLU A 36 6.86 3.99 7.99
C GLU A 36 8.12 3.12 8.21
N ARG A 37 8.04 1.82 7.90
CA ARG A 37 9.20 0.92 8.01
C ARG A 37 10.33 1.34 7.08
N LEU A 38 9.99 1.78 5.88
CA LEU A 38 10.96 2.31 4.92
C LEU A 38 11.59 3.60 5.44
N ALA A 39 10.82 4.49 6.09
CA ALA A 39 11.33 5.70 6.70
C ALA A 39 12.39 5.39 7.77
N ILE A 40 12.08 4.46 8.67
CA ILE A 40 12.99 4.00 9.71
C ILE A 40 14.26 3.39 9.09
N ALA A 41 14.11 2.53 8.07
CA ALA A 41 15.23 1.91 7.40
C ALA A 41 16.12 2.93 6.67
N ALA A 42 15.54 3.94 6.01
CA ALA A 42 16.27 5.01 5.34
C ALA A 42 17.10 5.83 6.34
N ILE A 43 16.54 6.14 7.50
CA ILE A 43 17.28 6.80 8.61
C ILE A 43 18.43 5.91 9.08
N ALA A 44 18.17 4.62 9.33
CA ALA A 44 19.20 3.68 9.80
C ALA A 44 20.36 3.51 8.80
N MET A 45 20.06 3.57 7.50
CA MET A 45 21.05 3.48 6.41
C MET A 45 21.77 4.82 6.13
N GLY A 46 21.40 5.91 6.82
CA GLY A 46 22.01 7.23 6.62
C GLY A 46 21.61 7.92 5.31
N LEU A 47 20.50 7.51 4.68
CA LEU A 47 20.01 8.07 3.40
C LEU A 47 19.23 9.40 3.58
N GLY A 48 19.06 9.86 4.82
CA GLY A 48 18.11 10.92 5.16
C GLY A 48 16.68 10.38 5.30
N GLY A 49 15.79 11.14 5.97
CA GLY A 49 14.39 10.75 6.13
C GLY A 49 13.58 10.92 4.85
N PRO A 50 12.51 10.13 4.62
CA PRO A 50 11.67 10.29 3.44
C PRO A 50 10.99 11.66 3.44
N HIS A 51 10.88 12.27 2.27
CA HIS A 51 10.15 13.53 2.10
C HIS A 51 8.65 13.28 2.37
N PRO A 52 7.99 14.02 3.27
CA PRO A 52 6.54 13.91 3.45
C PRO A 52 5.82 14.07 2.11
N ARG A 53 4.98 13.08 1.75
CA ARG A 53 4.13 13.19 0.57
C ARG A 53 3.15 14.35 0.81
N PRO A 54 2.99 15.28 -0.14
CA PRO A 54 2.00 16.33 0.02
C PRO A 54 0.63 15.68 0.14
N ALA A 55 -0.11 16.01 1.22
CA ALA A 55 -1.51 15.68 1.29
C ALA A 55 -2.20 16.36 0.09
N CYS A 56 -2.80 15.58 -0.82
CA CYS A 56 -3.57 16.16 -1.91
C CYS A 56 -4.60 17.13 -1.30
N GLY A 57 -4.51 18.40 -1.72
CA GLY A 57 -5.33 19.49 -1.21
C GLY A 57 -6.82 19.21 -1.42
N ARG A 58 -7.59 19.64 -0.42
CA ARG A 58 -9.04 19.54 -0.27
C ARG A 58 -9.83 20.08 -1.46
#